data_AF-A0AAE0EL52-F1
#
_entry.id   AF-A0AAE0EL52-F1
#
_cell.length_a   1.000
_cell.length_b   1.000
_cell.length_c   1.000
_cell.angle_alpha   90.00
_cell.angle_beta   90.00
_cell.angle_gamma   90.00
#
_symmetry.space_group_name_H-M   'P 1'
#
loop_
_entity.id
_entity.type
_entity.pdbx_description
1 polymer ?
#
loop_
_entity_poly.entity_id
_entity_poly.type
_entity_poly.pdbx_seq_one_letter_code
_entity_poly.pdbx_strand_id
1 'polypeptide(L)'
;MEVEQTSIGGRNGGRNRPPMEIKVVLPLLKVKIDLNWMSIKKKMKKNWNFFQDVVNKLFEEGRTKIWPPGSLEERVQNLIKTWEMENFHKIRIEDFKSIADKFTFSLNGRKILNMQELAKLGGGYNPLLQSSLPEELMCYNPAKYDANSSHKAFITAFPRGFALEILQVYKGPPLIVYKFRHGGYMEGPFRGHAPTGDLVEFFGISILEVNEEMKVVKVEFFYDSGELLGGLLKGAKIESSSSSIEEATSRCPVLRNTG
;
A
#
# COMPACT_ATOMS: atom_id res chain seq x y z
N MET A 1 -44.53 -71.09 22.29
CA MET A 1 -45.21 -70.31 21.23
C MET A 1 -44.28 -70.30 20.04
N GLU A 2 -44.82 -70.69 18.89
CA GLU A 2 -44.19 -70.61 17.55
C GLU A 2 -43.81 -69.14 17.22
N VAL A 3 -42.97 -68.81 16.24
CA VAL A 3 -42.99 -69.25 14.83
C VAL A 3 -41.57 -69.31 14.22
N GLU A 4 -41.33 -70.29 13.35
CA GLU A 4 -40.13 -70.43 12.51
C GLU A 4 -40.07 -69.39 11.39
N GLN A 5 -38.87 -69.10 10.85
CA GLN A 5 -38.70 -69.21 9.38
C GLN A 5 -37.24 -69.35 8.89
N THR A 6 -37.13 -69.98 7.72
CA THR A 6 -35.93 -70.44 7.02
C THR A 6 -35.96 -69.95 5.56
N SER A 7 -34.85 -69.80 4.81
CA SER A 7 -33.40 -69.75 5.10
C SER A 7 -32.70 -69.26 3.79
N ILE A 8 -31.47 -69.70 3.52
CA ILE A 8 -30.78 -69.73 2.20
C ILE A 8 -30.29 -68.37 1.63
N GLY A 9 -28.99 -68.13 1.81
CA GLY A 9 -28.02 -68.16 0.70
C GLY A 9 -27.98 -67.03 -0.34
N GLY A 10 -26.84 -66.31 -0.41
CA GLY A 10 -26.53 -65.44 -1.54
C GLY A 10 -25.09 -64.88 -1.50
N ARG A 11 -24.14 -65.54 -2.19
CA ARG A 11 -22.80 -64.97 -2.44
C ARG A 11 -22.87 -63.94 -3.56
N ASN A 12 -22.38 -62.72 -3.30
CA ASN A 12 -21.73 -61.83 -4.26
C ASN A 12 -21.04 -60.72 -3.44
N GLY A 13 -19.83 -60.26 -3.73
CA GLY A 13 -18.98 -60.49 -4.89
C GLY A 13 -17.97 -59.34 -4.93
N GLY A 14 -16.95 -59.43 -4.07
CA GLY A 14 -16.04 -58.31 -3.80
C GLY A 14 -15.29 -57.84 -5.05
N ARG A 15 -15.54 -56.60 -5.48
CA ARG A 15 -14.67 -55.86 -6.40
C ARG A 15 -13.95 -54.77 -5.63
N ASN A 16 -12.83 -55.12 -5.00
CA ASN A 16 -11.83 -54.12 -4.62
C ASN A 16 -11.37 -53.41 -5.89
N ARG A 17 -11.84 -52.18 -6.12
CA ARG A 17 -11.08 -51.26 -6.96
C ARG A 17 -9.82 -50.92 -6.16
N PRO A 18 -8.60 -51.06 -6.71
CA PRO A 18 -7.43 -50.56 -6.03
C PRO A 18 -7.60 -49.03 -5.80
N PRO A 19 -7.20 -48.49 -4.65
CA PRO A 19 -7.24 -47.05 -4.44
C PRO A 19 -6.34 -46.38 -5.48
N MET A 20 -6.88 -45.43 -6.25
CA MET A 20 -6.05 -44.59 -7.13
C MET A 20 -4.93 -43.96 -6.30
N GLU A 21 -3.72 -43.95 -6.86
CA GLU A 21 -2.50 -43.65 -6.12
C GLU A 21 -2.52 -42.26 -5.46
N ILE A 22 -2.80 -42.25 -4.15
CA ILE A 22 -2.61 -41.07 -3.28
C ILE A 22 -1.16 -40.56 -3.38
N LYS A 23 -0.21 -41.46 -3.69
CA LYS A 23 1.21 -41.16 -3.96
C LYS A 23 1.46 -40.30 -5.20
N VAL A 24 0.56 -40.27 -6.19
CA VAL A 24 0.71 -39.46 -7.42
C VAL A 24 -0.08 -38.14 -7.30
N VAL A 25 -1.21 -38.15 -6.58
CA VAL A 25 -2.02 -36.94 -6.37
C VAL A 25 -1.30 -35.88 -5.54
N LEU A 26 -0.58 -36.26 -4.47
CA LEU A 26 0.16 -35.31 -3.62
C LEU A 26 1.27 -34.55 -4.37
N PRO A 27 2.17 -35.20 -5.14
CA PRO A 27 3.12 -34.51 -6.01
C PRO A 27 2.46 -33.61 -7.05
N LEU A 28 1.39 -34.07 -7.73
CA LEU A 28 0.68 -33.27 -8.73
C LEU A 28 -0.01 -32.04 -8.12
N LEU A 29 -0.56 -32.17 -6.90
CA LEU A 29 -1.17 -31.06 -6.18
C LEU A 29 -0.11 -30.04 -5.75
N LYS A 30 1.04 -30.52 -5.22
CA LYS A 30 2.19 -29.67 -4.89
C LYS A 30 2.74 -28.93 -6.11
N VAL A 31 2.97 -29.64 -7.22
CA VAL A 31 3.41 -29.05 -8.50
C VAL A 31 2.39 -28.04 -9.04
N LYS A 32 1.08 -28.29 -8.93
CA LYS A 32 0.05 -27.29 -9.29
C LYS A 32 0.08 -26.05 -8.39
N ILE A 33 0.28 -26.22 -7.08
CA ILE A 33 0.43 -25.11 -6.13
C ILE A 33 1.69 -24.31 -6.47
N ASP A 34 2.83 -24.97 -6.69
CA ASP A 34 4.09 -24.32 -7.04
C ASP A 34 4.02 -23.58 -8.39
N LEU A 35 3.39 -24.17 -9.42
CA LEU A 35 3.17 -23.52 -10.72
C LEU A 35 2.22 -22.32 -10.63
N ASN A 36 1.13 -22.44 -9.87
CA ASN A 36 0.21 -21.33 -9.62
C ASN A 36 0.94 -20.19 -8.85
N TRP A 37 1.72 -20.55 -7.83
CA TRP A 37 2.53 -19.62 -7.06
C TRP A 37 3.62 -18.92 -7.89
N MET A 38 4.29 -19.64 -8.80
CA MET A 38 5.22 -19.05 -9.77
C MET A 38 4.50 -18.11 -10.75
N SER A 39 3.29 -18.45 -11.20
CA SER A 39 2.48 -17.58 -12.07
C SER A 39 2.01 -16.31 -11.35
N ILE A 40 1.55 -16.43 -10.09
CA ILE A 40 1.23 -15.31 -9.20
C ILE A 40 2.46 -14.42 -9.00
N LYS A 41 3.61 -15.00 -8.64
CA LYS A 41 4.88 -14.27 -8.52
C LYS A 41 5.29 -13.58 -9.81
N LYS A 42 5.10 -14.20 -10.98
CA LYS A 42 5.40 -13.60 -12.29
C LYS A 42 4.44 -12.44 -12.62
N LYS A 43 3.15 -12.56 -12.28
CA LYS A 43 2.15 -11.50 -12.44
C LYS A 43 2.43 -10.32 -11.49
N MET A 44 2.71 -10.60 -10.22
CA MET A 44 3.18 -9.60 -9.24
C MET A 44 4.46 -8.91 -9.74
N LYS A 45 5.48 -9.66 -10.18
CA LYS A 45 6.73 -9.10 -10.72
C LYS A 45 6.57 -8.32 -12.03
N LYS A 46 5.56 -8.61 -12.85
CA LYS A 46 5.27 -7.82 -14.06
C LYS A 46 4.57 -6.51 -13.72
N ASN A 47 3.54 -6.56 -12.86
CA ASN A 47 2.87 -5.38 -12.35
C ASN A 47 3.82 -4.48 -11.54
N TRP A 48 4.80 -5.09 -10.88
CA TRP A 48 5.85 -4.46 -10.10
C TRP A 48 6.73 -3.50 -10.91
N ASN A 49 7.42 -4.02 -11.94
CA ASN A 49 8.28 -3.18 -12.78
C ASN A 49 7.48 -1.99 -13.32
N PHE A 50 6.27 -2.26 -13.83
CA PHE A 50 5.38 -1.22 -14.34
C PHE A 50 5.04 -0.13 -13.29
N PHE A 51 4.71 -0.51 -12.05
CA PHE A 51 4.43 0.48 -10.99
C PHE A 51 5.68 1.28 -10.59
N GLN A 52 6.86 0.64 -10.52
CA GLN A 52 8.12 1.36 -10.31
C GLN A 52 8.42 2.35 -11.44
N ASP A 53 8.25 1.94 -12.70
CA ASP A 53 8.48 2.77 -13.88
C ASP A 53 7.53 3.99 -13.88
N VAL A 54 6.27 3.80 -13.49
CA VAL A 54 5.26 4.87 -13.36
C VAL A 54 5.62 5.87 -12.25
N VAL A 55 5.96 5.40 -11.04
CA VAL A 55 6.38 6.28 -9.92
C VAL A 55 7.70 7.00 -10.26
N ASN A 56 8.65 6.32 -10.89
CA ASN A 56 9.91 6.92 -11.32
C ASN A 56 9.67 8.00 -12.38
N LYS A 57 8.78 7.76 -13.34
CA LYS A 57 8.40 8.78 -14.34
C LYS A 57 7.78 10.01 -13.66
N LEU A 58 6.83 9.82 -12.74
CA LEU A 58 6.23 10.91 -11.96
C LEU A 58 7.30 11.71 -11.18
N PHE A 59 8.28 11.02 -10.57
CA PHE A 59 9.39 11.64 -9.88
C PHE A 59 10.28 12.47 -10.84
N GLU A 60 10.68 11.91 -11.98
CA GLU A 60 11.55 12.60 -12.94
C GLU A 60 10.88 13.80 -13.60
N GLU A 61 9.58 13.71 -13.91
CA GLU A 61 8.78 14.82 -14.47
C GLU A 61 8.45 15.88 -13.41
N GLY A 62 8.32 15.50 -12.13
CA GLY A 62 7.83 16.36 -11.06
C GLY A 62 8.90 16.94 -10.12
N ARG A 63 10.15 16.48 -10.17
CA ARG A 63 11.21 16.92 -9.23
C ARG A 63 11.67 18.36 -9.46
N THR A 64 12.02 19.01 -8.36
CA THR A 64 12.57 20.37 -8.29
C THR A 64 14.09 20.38 -8.07
N LYS A 65 14.66 19.27 -7.61
CA LYS A 65 16.09 19.08 -7.34
C LYS A 65 16.73 18.06 -8.26
N ILE A 66 17.87 18.43 -8.82
CA ILE A 66 18.81 17.55 -9.51
C ILE A 66 20.09 17.55 -8.69
N TRP A 67 20.35 16.44 -8.00
CA TRP A 67 21.53 16.28 -7.15
C TRP A 67 22.73 15.80 -7.98
N PRO A 68 23.97 16.26 -7.69
CA PRO A 68 25.16 15.76 -8.39
C PRO A 68 25.34 14.25 -8.20
N PRO A 69 25.79 13.51 -9.22
CA PRO A 69 26.10 12.09 -9.08
C PRO A 69 27.11 11.82 -7.96
N GLY A 70 26.81 10.84 -7.09
CA GLY A 70 27.60 10.49 -5.92
C GLY A 70 27.41 11.40 -4.69
N SER A 71 26.60 12.47 -4.79
CA SER A 71 26.29 13.35 -3.65
C SER A 71 25.58 12.62 -2.52
N LEU A 72 25.61 13.20 -1.32
CA LEU A 72 24.90 12.65 -0.17
C LEU A 72 23.39 12.67 -0.41
N GLU A 73 22.87 13.74 -1.02
CA GLU A 73 21.45 13.92 -1.33
C GLU A 73 20.94 12.89 -2.35
N GLU A 74 21.70 12.61 -3.41
CA GLU A 74 21.38 11.52 -4.35
C GLU A 74 21.37 10.16 -3.64
N ARG A 75 22.36 9.89 -2.79
CA ARG A 75 22.44 8.64 -2.02
C ARG A 75 21.26 8.48 -1.05
N VAL A 76 20.85 9.55 -0.37
CA VAL A 76 19.68 9.55 0.52
C VAL A 76 18.38 9.38 -0.27
N GLN A 77 18.25 10.04 -1.43
CA GLN A 77 17.10 9.88 -2.33
C GLN A 77 16.95 8.43 -2.80
N ASN A 78 18.05 7.79 -3.18
CA ASN A 78 18.06 6.39 -3.60
C ASN A 78 17.81 5.42 -2.45
N LEU A 79 18.32 5.71 -1.25
CA LEU A 79 18.05 4.92 -0.05
C LEU A 79 16.56 4.96 0.32
N ILE A 80 15.95 6.15 0.35
CA ILE A 80 14.52 6.30 0.68
C ILE A 80 13.62 5.70 -0.40
N LYS A 81 13.89 5.95 -1.69
CA LYS A 81 13.15 5.29 -2.78
C LYS A 81 13.24 3.77 -2.69
N THR A 82 14.37 3.22 -2.27
CA THR A 82 14.53 1.78 -1.99
C THR A 82 13.74 1.35 -0.75
N TRP A 83 13.77 2.13 0.33
CA TRP A 83 13.08 1.81 1.57
C TRP A 83 11.55 1.81 1.41
N GLU A 84 10.96 2.84 0.80
CA GLU A 84 9.51 2.90 0.52
C GLU A 84 9.06 1.75 -0.38
N MET A 85 9.80 1.54 -1.47
CA MET A 85 9.66 0.39 -2.38
C MET A 85 9.58 -0.94 -1.62
N GLU A 86 10.49 -1.16 -0.66
CA GLU A 86 10.51 -2.37 0.16
C GLU A 86 9.31 -2.45 1.12
N ASN A 87 8.97 -1.37 1.83
CA ASN A 87 7.88 -1.34 2.81
C ASN A 87 6.50 -1.69 2.22
N PHE A 88 6.22 -1.27 0.98
CA PHE A 88 4.92 -1.52 0.36
C PHE A 88 4.81 -2.86 -0.39
N HIS A 89 5.93 -3.58 -0.61
CA HIS A 89 5.96 -4.72 -1.55
C HIS A 89 6.72 -5.96 -1.06
N LYS A 90 7.54 -5.86 0.00
CA LYS A 90 8.19 -7.01 0.64
C LYS A 90 7.41 -7.45 1.86
N ILE A 91 7.17 -8.76 1.95
CA ILE A 91 6.40 -9.39 3.04
C ILE A 91 7.32 -9.82 4.18
N ARG A 92 8.53 -10.30 3.85
CA ARG A 92 9.52 -10.80 4.83
C ARG A 92 10.53 -9.72 5.13
N ILE A 93 10.89 -9.57 6.41
CA ILE A 93 11.88 -8.59 6.86
C ILE A 93 13.26 -8.98 6.30
N GLU A 94 13.55 -10.27 6.24
CA GLU A 94 14.79 -10.85 5.69
C GLU A 94 15.01 -10.54 4.20
N ASP A 95 13.98 -10.14 3.46
CA ASP A 95 14.12 -9.73 2.06
C ASP A 95 14.54 -8.25 1.92
N PHE A 96 14.45 -7.43 2.98
CA PHE A 96 14.82 -6.01 2.95
C PHE A 96 16.33 -5.82 2.85
N LYS A 97 16.75 -4.79 2.11
CA LYS A 97 18.17 -4.41 1.96
C LYS A 97 18.45 -3.01 2.49
N SER A 98 17.41 -2.18 2.64
CA SER A 98 17.52 -0.79 3.11
C SER A 98 17.56 -0.64 4.64
N ILE A 99 17.19 -1.68 5.40
CA ILE A 99 17.10 -1.62 6.86
C ILE A 99 18.04 -2.64 7.54
N ALA A 100 18.33 -2.42 8.82
CA ALA A 100 19.05 -3.35 9.70
C ALA A 100 18.08 -4.17 10.56
N ASP A 101 18.54 -5.29 11.12
CA ASP A 101 17.73 -6.27 11.89
C ASP A 101 16.93 -5.68 13.06
N LYS A 102 17.38 -4.54 13.62
CA LYS A 102 16.74 -3.82 14.74
C LYS A 102 16.07 -2.52 14.31
N PHE A 103 15.56 -2.47 13.07
CA PHE A 103 14.87 -1.31 12.53
C PHE A 103 13.72 -0.82 13.42
N THR A 104 13.65 0.49 13.61
CA THR A 104 12.59 1.18 14.36
C THR A 104 12.03 2.39 13.61
N PHE A 105 10.76 2.69 13.85
CA PHE A 105 10.01 3.77 13.22
C PHE A 105 9.30 4.64 14.27
N SER A 106 9.24 5.95 14.05
CA SER A 106 8.29 6.85 14.72
C SER A 106 7.74 7.92 13.76
N LEU A 107 6.54 8.42 14.06
CA LEU A 107 5.87 9.53 13.40
C LEU A 107 5.50 10.58 14.45
N ASN A 108 5.88 11.83 14.23
CA ASN A 108 5.49 13.00 15.01
C ASN A 108 5.68 12.81 16.54
N GLY A 109 6.80 12.20 16.95
CA GLY A 109 7.12 11.94 18.36
C GLY A 109 6.27 10.86 19.04
N ARG A 110 5.49 10.09 18.30
CA ARG A 110 4.73 8.94 18.83
C ARG A 110 5.65 7.81 19.31
N LYS A 111 5.06 6.83 20.00
CA LYS A 111 5.73 5.58 20.42
C LYS A 111 6.58 5.02 19.28
N ILE A 112 7.84 4.72 19.59
CA ILE A 112 8.73 3.99 18.68
C ILE A 112 8.18 2.57 18.46
N LEU A 113 8.12 2.15 17.20
CA LEU A 113 7.59 0.87 16.74
C LEU A 113 8.68 0.04 16.09
N ASN A 114 8.71 -1.27 16.37
CA ASN A 114 9.48 -2.22 15.57
C ASN A 114 8.65 -2.79 14.38
N MET A 115 9.28 -3.54 13.49
CA MET A 115 8.62 -4.13 12.30
C MET A 115 7.39 -4.99 12.61
N GLN A 116 7.38 -5.71 13.74
CA GLN A 116 6.25 -6.57 14.13
C GLN A 116 5.06 -5.73 14.62
N GLU A 117 5.32 -4.57 15.24
CA GLU A 117 4.30 -3.59 15.62
C GLU A 117 3.78 -2.82 14.41
N LEU A 118 4.65 -2.44 13.47
CA LEU A 118 4.24 -1.81 12.20
C LEU A 118 3.30 -2.72 11.41
N ALA A 119 3.61 -4.02 11.31
CA ALA A 119 2.75 -5.01 10.67
C ALA A 119 1.38 -5.15 11.39
N LYS A 120 1.34 -5.09 12.73
CA LYS A 120 0.10 -5.11 13.52
C LYS A 120 -0.76 -3.86 13.33
N LEU A 121 -0.18 -2.70 13.01
CA LEU A 121 -0.91 -1.49 12.61
C LEU A 121 -1.41 -1.55 11.15
N GLY A 122 -1.22 -2.66 10.45
CA GLY A 122 -1.58 -2.82 9.03
C GLY A 122 -0.48 -2.39 8.05
N GLY A 123 0.69 -1.93 8.52
CA GLY A 123 1.81 -1.55 7.65
C GLY A 123 1.48 -0.45 6.63
N GLY A 124 2.39 -0.26 5.66
CA GLY A 124 2.21 0.71 4.57
C GLY A 124 1.82 2.11 5.05
N TYR A 125 0.68 2.61 4.59
CA TYR A 125 0.19 3.96 4.91
C TYR A 125 -0.34 4.12 6.34
N ASN A 126 -0.70 3.04 7.04
CA ASN A 126 -1.35 3.15 8.34
C ASN A 126 -0.43 3.71 9.45
N PRO A 127 0.83 3.24 9.63
CA PRO A 127 1.80 3.85 10.54
C PRO A 127 2.12 5.31 10.20
N LEU A 128 2.03 5.68 8.92
CA LEU A 128 2.29 7.04 8.39
C LEU A 128 1.12 8.01 8.61
N LEU A 129 -0.08 7.53 8.98
CA LEU A 129 -1.28 8.34 9.12
C LEU A 129 -1.91 8.27 10.52
N GLN A 130 -1.09 7.96 11.53
CA GLN A 130 -1.54 7.94 12.93
C GLN A 130 -1.92 9.36 13.41
N SER A 131 -3.19 9.52 13.80
CA SER A 131 -3.76 10.77 14.30
C SER A 131 -4.05 10.70 15.81
N SER A 132 -4.12 11.86 16.46
CA SER A 132 -4.59 12.02 17.84
C SER A 132 -5.95 12.74 17.91
N LEU A 133 -6.56 13.02 16.76
CA LEU A 133 -7.91 13.57 16.69
C LEU A 133 -8.93 12.57 17.25
N PRO A 134 -10.05 13.03 17.85
CA PRO A 134 -11.22 12.21 18.08
C PRO A 134 -11.70 11.52 16.79
N GLU A 135 -12.31 10.33 16.91
CA GLU A 135 -12.69 9.50 15.76
C GLU A 135 -13.67 10.22 14.80
N GLU A 136 -14.59 10.99 15.36
CA GLU A 136 -15.57 11.82 14.64
C GLU A 136 -14.93 12.95 13.82
N LEU A 137 -13.70 13.36 14.17
CA LEU A 137 -12.89 14.33 13.41
C LEU A 137 -11.86 13.65 12.49
N MET A 138 -11.68 12.32 12.57
CA MET A 138 -10.78 11.58 11.69
C MET A 138 -11.37 11.39 10.30
N CYS A 139 -11.04 12.31 9.40
CA CYS A 139 -11.35 12.19 7.97
C CYS A 139 -10.72 10.94 7.31
N TYR A 140 -9.66 10.38 7.90
CA TYR A 140 -9.15 9.01 7.69
C TYR A 140 -8.76 8.40 9.04
N ASN A 141 -9.34 7.26 9.41
CA ASN A 141 -8.98 6.53 10.62
C ASN A 141 -8.20 5.26 10.23
N PRO A 142 -6.88 5.17 10.49
CA PRO A 142 -6.06 4.03 10.08
C PRO A 142 -6.46 2.71 10.75
N ALA A 143 -7.08 2.74 11.93
CA ALA A 143 -7.54 1.52 12.63
C ALA A 143 -8.72 0.82 11.92
N LYS A 144 -9.37 1.48 10.94
CA LYS A 144 -10.45 0.90 10.12
C LYS A 144 -9.96 0.23 8.83
N TYR A 145 -8.65 0.21 8.57
CA TYR A 145 -8.06 -0.37 7.37
C TYR A 145 -7.01 -1.42 7.71
N ASP A 146 -7.01 -2.53 6.96
CA ASP A 146 -5.87 -3.44 6.89
C ASP A 146 -4.85 -2.96 5.82
N ALA A 147 -3.73 -3.67 5.70
CA ALA A 147 -2.69 -3.37 4.72
C ALA A 147 -3.23 -3.24 3.28
N ASN A 148 -4.11 -4.16 2.88
CA ASN A 148 -4.59 -4.28 1.51
C ASN A 148 -5.62 -3.19 1.16
N SER A 149 -6.56 -2.92 2.07
CA SER A 149 -7.59 -1.89 1.91
C SER A 149 -7.00 -0.49 2.01
N SER A 150 -6.03 -0.28 2.90
CA SER A 150 -5.23 0.95 2.98
C SER A 150 -4.45 1.18 1.68
N HIS A 151 -3.63 0.21 1.27
CA HIS A 151 -2.86 0.31 0.02
C HIS A 151 -3.76 0.53 -1.20
N LYS A 152 -4.87 -0.22 -1.32
CA LYS A 152 -5.86 -0.06 -2.39
C LYS A 152 -6.44 1.36 -2.44
N ALA A 153 -6.77 1.96 -1.29
CA ALA A 153 -7.32 3.31 -1.26
C ALA A 153 -6.34 4.34 -1.84
N PHE A 154 -5.07 4.29 -1.45
CA PHE A 154 -4.05 5.24 -1.92
C PHE A 154 -3.63 5.02 -3.36
N ILE A 155 -3.41 3.78 -3.84
CA ILE A 155 -3.10 3.54 -5.27
C ILE A 155 -4.29 3.82 -6.19
N THR A 156 -5.52 3.79 -5.66
CA THR A 156 -6.71 4.21 -6.42
C THR A 156 -6.72 5.72 -6.57
N ALA A 157 -6.48 6.48 -5.49
CA ALA A 157 -6.44 7.94 -5.53
C ALA A 157 -5.26 8.48 -6.36
N PHE A 158 -4.11 7.82 -6.29
CA PHE A 158 -2.86 8.17 -6.99
C PHE A 158 -2.46 7.08 -8.00
N PRO A 159 -3.15 6.96 -9.16
CA PRO A 159 -2.86 5.92 -10.15
C PRO A 159 -1.51 6.10 -10.86
N ARG A 160 -1.00 7.34 -10.95
CA ARG A 160 0.39 7.65 -11.34
C ARG A 160 1.41 7.43 -10.21
N GLY A 161 0.97 6.90 -9.08
CA GLY A 161 1.78 6.74 -7.89
C GLY A 161 1.95 8.03 -7.09
N PHE A 162 2.72 7.91 -6.01
CA PHE A 162 2.98 8.95 -5.04
C PHE A 162 4.50 8.98 -4.86
N ALA A 163 5.17 10.09 -5.20
CA ALA A 163 6.62 10.17 -5.29
C ALA A 163 7.22 11.02 -4.16
N LEU A 164 8.31 10.56 -3.55
CA LEU A 164 9.06 11.29 -2.52
C LEU A 164 10.34 11.90 -3.11
N GLU A 165 10.51 13.21 -2.89
CA GLU A 165 11.68 14.00 -3.29
C GLU A 165 12.44 14.51 -2.06
N ILE A 166 13.76 14.28 -2.04
CA ILE A 166 14.69 14.89 -1.09
C ILE A 166 15.00 16.32 -1.54
N LEU A 167 14.60 17.29 -0.73
CA LEU A 167 14.74 18.72 -1.03
C LEU A 167 16.05 19.32 -0.51
N GLN A 168 16.56 18.79 0.61
CA GLN A 168 17.81 19.20 1.25
C GLN A 168 18.24 18.14 2.26
N VAL A 169 19.51 17.78 2.31
CA VAL A 169 20.11 17.11 3.48
C VAL A 169 20.80 18.17 4.34
N TYR A 170 20.50 18.17 5.63
CA TYR A 170 21.08 19.10 6.62
C TYR A 170 22.22 18.47 7.42
N LYS A 171 22.20 17.15 7.57
CA LYS A 171 23.22 16.37 8.30
C LYS A 171 23.39 15.01 7.63
N GLY A 172 24.64 14.52 7.58
CA GLY A 172 24.99 13.20 7.04
C GLY A 172 25.14 12.10 8.10
N PRO A 173 25.55 10.88 7.67
CA PRO A 173 25.70 9.70 8.52
C PRO A 173 26.60 9.94 9.75
N PRO A 174 26.40 9.21 10.87
CA PRO A 174 25.41 8.14 11.04
C PRO A 174 23.97 8.66 11.30
N LEU A 175 23.79 9.94 11.61
CA LEU A 175 22.48 10.55 11.86
C LEU A 175 22.10 11.53 10.75
N ILE A 176 21.44 11.03 9.71
CA ILE A 176 21.02 11.81 8.55
C ILE A 176 19.77 12.62 8.91
N VAL A 177 19.76 13.91 8.61
CA VAL A 177 18.56 14.77 8.75
C VAL A 177 18.28 15.40 7.40
N TYR A 178 17.06 15.25 6.87
CA TYR A 178 16.69 15.76 5.55
C TYR A 178 15.28 16.34 5.52
N LYS A 179 15.08 17.34 4.65
CA LYS A 179 13.75 17.83 4.24
C LYS A 179 13.30 17.06 3.01
N PHE A 180 12.03 16.68 2.97
CA PHE A 180 11.41 16.05 1.81
C PHE A 180 10.10 16.74 1.40
N ARG A 181 9.68 16.44 0.17
CA ARG A 181 8.33 16.65 -0.39
C ARG A 181 7.82 15.29 -0.82
N HIS A 182 6.54 15.01 -0.60
CA HIS A 182 5.91 13.81 -1.10
C HIS A 182 4.60 14.18 -1.79
N GLY A 183 4.42 13.80 -3.04
CA GLY A 183 3.29 14.25 -3.84
C GLY A 183 2.87 13.33 -4.99
N GLY A 184 1.64 13.51 -5.46
CA GLY A 184 1.04 12.80 -6.58
C GLY A 184 -0.29 13.43 -6.99
N TYR A 185 -0.77 13.09 -8.18
CA TYR A 185 -1.99 13.69 -8.73
C TYR A 185 -3.24 12.89 -8.32
N MET A 186 -4.25 13.56 -7.76
CA MET A 186 -5.50 12.94 -7.29
C MET A 186 -6.44 12.64 -8.47
N GLU A 187 -6.08 11.63 -9.26
CA GLU A 187 -6.78 11.23 -10.48
C GLU A 187 -7.79 10.10 -10.29
N GLY A 188 -7.83 9.48 -9.10
CA GLY A 188 -8.91 8.58 -8.70
C GLY A 188 -9.66 9.05 -7.44
N PRO A 189 -10.84 8.45 -7.17
CA PRO A 189 -11.67 8.83 -6.04
C PRO A 189 -11.04 8.39 -4.71
N PHE A 190 -11.24 9.18 -3.66
CA PHE A 190 -10.81 8.85 -2.30
C PHE A 190 -11.96 9.03 -1.31
N ARG A 191 -12.28 7.97 -0.55
CA ARG A 191 -13.33 7.98 0.51
C ARG A 191 -14.63 8.72 0.12
N GLY A 192 -15.17 8.40 -1.06
CA GLY A 192 -16.42 8.99 -1.56
C GLY A 192 -16.29 10.44 -2.06
N HIS A 193 -15.08 10.93 -2.32
CA HIS A 193 -14.83 12.23 -2.96
C HIS A 193 -14.30 11.96 -4.37
N ALA A 194 -14.76 12.75 -5.34
CA ALA A 194 -14.38 12.64 -6.76
C ALA A 194 -12.89 12.99 -6.96
N PRO A 195 -12.23 12.44 -8.00
CA PRO A 195 -10.89 12.90 -8.39
C PRO A 195 -10.94 14.38 -8.78
N THR A 196 -9.93 15.15 -8.38
CA THR A 196 -9.78 16.55 -8.81
C THR A 196 -8.79 16.72 -9.96
N GLY A 197 -7.85 15.78 -10.12
CA GLY A 197 -6.70 15.91 -11.01
C GLY A 197 -5.58 16.81 -10.46
N ASP A 198 -5.76 17.42 -9.30
CA ASP A 198 -4.77 18.30 -8.69
C ASP A 198 -3.55 17.53 -8.18
N LEU A 199 -2.40 18.19 -8.15
CA LEU A 199 -1.25 17.75 -7.36
C LEU A 199 -1.59 17.90 -5.87
N VAL A 200 -1.66 16.78 -5.16
CA VAL A 200 -1.68 16.74 -3.69
C VAL A 200 -0.27 16.44 -3.23
N GLU A 201 0.30 17.32 -2.41
CA GLU A 201 1.64 17.17 -1.85
C GLU A 201 1.70 17.65 -0.41
N PHE A 202 2.66 17.12 0.34
CA PHE A 202 3.00 17.60 1.67
C PHE A 202 4.53 17.61 1.86
N PHE A 203 4.98 18.33 2.87
CA PHE A 203 6.40 18.51 3.18
C PHE A 203 6.69 18.02 4.60
N GLY A 204 7.91 17.56 4.82
CA GLY A 204 8.33 17.10 6.14
C GLY A 204 9.83 17.13 6.34
N ILE A 205 10.23 16.79 7.55
CA ILE A 205 11.60 16.44 7.90
C ILE A 205 11.62 15.00 8.37
N SER A 206 12.71 14.30 8.08
CA SER A 206 12.97 12.99 8.65
C SER A 206 14.38 12.91 9.21
N ILE A 207 14.52 12.13 10.27
CA ILE A 207 15.77 11.80 10.92
C ILE A 207 15.99 10.28 10.74
N LEU A 208 17.09 9.91 10.10
CA LEU A 208 17.52 8.51 9.98
C LEU A 208 18.75 8.30 10.85
N GLU A 209 18.77 7.20 11.60
CA GLU A 209 20.00 6.59 12.06
C GLU A 209 20.38 5.47 11.08
N VAL A 210 21.60 5.49 10.56
CA VAL A 210 22.13 4.47 9.65
C VAL A 210 23.40 3.82 10.22
N ASN A 211 23.60 2.53 9.94
CA ASN A 211 24.83 1.83 10.27
C ASN A 211 25.94 2.10 9.23
N GLU A 212 27.11 1.48 9.42
CA GLU A 212 28.27 1.59 8.53
C GLU A 212 28.00 1.13 7.08
N GLU A 213 27.03 0.23 6.89
CA GLU A 213 26.55 -0.25 5.57
C GLU A 213 25.50 0.68 4.93
N MET A 214 25.21 1.85 5.51
CA MET A 214 24.11 2.75 5.12
C MET A 214 22.71 2.14 5.23
N LYS A 215 22.53 1.06 6.01
CA LYS A 215 21.21 0.50 6.33
C LYS A 215 20.55 1.29 7.46
N VAL A 216 19.26 1.57 7.33
CA VAL A 216 18.47 2.30 8.33
C VAL A 216 18.26 1.44 9.57
N VAL A 217 18.68 1.97 10.72
CA VAL A 217 18.49 1.42 12.08
C VAL A 217 17.27 2.07 12.74
N LYS A 218 17.05 3.36 12.49
CA LYS A 218 15.91 4.12 13.01
C LYS A 218 15.46 5.13 11.96
N VAL A 219 14.15 5.32 11.84
CA VAL A 219 13.55 6.46 11.12
C VAL A 219 12.55 7.17 11.99
N GLU A 220 12.60 8.50 11.99
CA GLU A 220 11.60 9.37 12.56
C GLU A 220 11.10 10.31 11.47
N PHE A 221 9.78 10.50 11.39
CA PHE A 221 9.13 11.43 10.47
C PHE A 221 8.43 12.56 11.22
N PHE A 222 8.53 13.77 10.69
CA PHE A 222 7.89 14.97 11.19
C PHE A 222 7.19 15.70 10.04
N TYR A 223 5.86 15.62 9.99
CA TYR A 223 5.02 16.29 8.98
C TYR A 223 3.56 16.40 9.43
N ASP A 224 2.82 17.30 8.80
CA ASP A 224 1.36 17.36 8.93
C ASP A 224 0.68 16.42 7.91
N SER A 225 -0.07 15.42 8.40
CA SER A 225 -0.86 14.53 7.56
C SER A 225 -2.16 15.18 7.07
N GLY A 226 -2.55 16.33 7.64
CA GLY A 226 -3.67 17.16 7.21
C GLY A 226 -3.50 17.74 5.82
N GLU A 227 -2.28 18.07 5.39
CA GLU A 227 -2.00 18.55 4.03
C GLU A 227 -2.34 17.48 2.97
N LEU A 228 -1.91 16.23 3.20
CA LEU A 228 -2.24 15.09 2.35
C LEU A 228 -3.75 14.78 2.36
N LEU A 229 -4.32 14.59 3.55
CA LEU A 229 -5.72 14.18 3.69
C LEU A 229 -6.70 15.29 3.26
N GLY A 230 -6.37 16.56 3.52
CA GLY A 230 -7.13 17.71 3.07
C GLY A 230 -7.13 17.83 1.54
N GLY A 231 -5.97 17.64 0.89
CA GLY A 231 -5.88 17.56 -0.56
C GLY A 231 -6.79 16.47 -1.16
N LEU A 232 -6.77 15.27 -0.56
CA LEU A 232 -7.58 14.12 -0.97
C LEU A 232 -9.09 14.26 -0.75
N LEU A 233 -9.55 15.34 -0.12
CA LEU A 233 -10.96 15.58 0.22
C LEU A 233 -11.53 16.86 -0.42
N LYS A 234 -10.77 17.51 -1.30
CA LYS A 234 -11.23 18.69 -2.08
C LYS A 234 -12.31 18.36 -3.11
N GLY A 235 -12.31 17.13 -3.63
CA GLY A 235 -13.26 16.69 -4.65
C GLY A 235 -14.70 16.68 -4.16
N ALA A 236 -15.65 16.92 -5.06
CA ALA A 236 -17.08 16.85 -4.75
C ALA A 236 -17.45 15.48 -4.15
N LYS A 237 -18.33 15.48 -3.15
CA LYS A 237 -18.86 14.23 -2.58
C LYS A 237 -19.64 13.47 -3.64
N ILE A 238 -19.25 12.22 -3.85
CA ILE A 238 -19.97 11.25 -4.66
C ILE A 238 -21.13 10.75 -3.80
N GLU A 239 -22.33 11.28 -4.05
CA GLU A 239 -23.53 10.73 -3.42
C GLU A 239 -23.74 9.28 -3.90
N SER A 240 -24.02 8.37 -2.96
CA SER A 240 -24.45 7.02 -3.28
C SER A 240 -25.94 7.03 -3.64
N SER A 241 -26.28 7.68 -4.74
CA SER A 241 -27.66 7.93 -5.17
C SER A 241 -28.34 6.65 -5.68
N SER A 242 -28.84 5.83 -4.76
CA SER A 242 -29.87 4.83 -5.05
C SER A 242 -31.24 5.49 -5.13
N SER A 243 -31.41 6.47 -6.03
CA SER A 243 -32.70 7.03 -6.46
C SER A 243 -32.55 7.92 -7.70
N SER A 244 -33.48 7.78 -8.63
CA SER A 244 -33.76 8.67 -9.78
C SER A 244 -32.56 9.02 -10.69
N ILE A 245 -32.35 8.17 -11.70
CA ILE A 245 -32.21 8.66 -13.08
C ILE A 245 -33.50 9.47 -13.38
N GLU A 246 -33.39 10.58 -14.13
CA GLU A 246 -34.43 11.60 -14.39
C GLU A 246 -34.55 12.77 -13.39
N GLU A 247 -33.53 13.63 -13.29
CA GLU A 247 -33.70 15.11 -13.37
C GLU A 247 -32.36 15.87 -13.54
N ALA A 248 -31.64 15.59 -14.63
CA ALA A 248 -30.39 16.31 -14.99
C ALA A 248 -30.51 17.11 -16.30
N THR A 249 -31.73 17.46 -16.71
CA THR A 249 -32.05 18.16 -17.96
C THR A 249 -32.92 19.40 -17.77
N SER A 250 -32.81 20.08 -16.61
CA SER A 250 -33.38 21.42 -16.42
C SER A 250 -32.69 22.18 -15.27
N ARG A 251 -31.74 23.08 -15.61
CA ARG A 251 -31.42 24.36 -14.91
C ARG A 251 -30.11 24.98 -15.42
N CYS A 252 -30.22 25.73 -16.52
CA CYS A 252 -29.29 26.82 -16.84
C CYS A 252 -30.09 28.12 -16.95
N PRO A 253 -30.14 28.97 -15.92
CA PRO A 253 -30.75 30.28 -16.02
C PRO A 253 -29.84 31.22 -16.81
N VAL A 254 -30.18 31.48 -18.07
CA VAL A 254 -29.50 32.52 -18.87
C VAL A 254 -30.03 33.88 -18.44
N LEU A 255 -29.23 34.64 -17.69
CA LEU A 255 -29.48 36.06 -17.45
C LEU A 255 -29.21 36.86 -18.75
N ARG A 256 -30.28 37.33 -19.39
CA ARG A 256 -30.20 38.39 -20.42
C ARG A 256 -30.59 39.73 -19.79
N ASN A 257 -29.60 40.57 -19.50
CA ASN A 257 -29.84 41.99 -19.28
C ASN A 257 -29.86 42.72 -20.62
N THR A 258 -31.03 43.25 -21.01
CA THR A 258 -31.18 44.39 -21.94
C THR A 258 -32.55 45.02 -21.69
N GLY A 259 -32.58 46.31 -21.31
CA GLY A 259 -33.77 47.06 -20.93
C GLY A 259 -33.37 48.25 -20.08
#